data_AF-A0A1S1Q639-F1
#
_entry.id   AF-A0A1S1Q639-F1
#
_cell.length_a   1.000
_cell.length_b   1.000
_cell.length_c   1.000
_cell.angle_alpha   90.00
_cell.angle_beta   90.00
_cell.angle_gamma   90.00
#
_symmetry.space_group_name_H-M   'P 1'
#
loop_
_entity.id
_entity.type
_entity.pdbx_description
1 polymer ?
#
loop_
_entity_poly.entity_id
_entity_poly.type
_entity_poly.pdbx_seq_one_letter_code
_entity_poly.pdbx_strand_id
1 'polypeptide(L)'
;MSTAIESGLYVFLLASFVGFEVIRRVPPLFHTPLMSLTNAVAGISLVGSLVIAGSDHGVVSTLLGTIAVTASTINVVGGFLITDRMLKMFRPRDAAGKGAPTGGAGPSAADWLRARFRKDPAAATTQETAR
;
A
#
# COMPACT_ATOMS: atom_id res chain seq x y z
N MET A 1 -15.03 31.09 -22.90
CA MET A 1 -15.23 29.64 -22.71
C MET A 1 -14.29 28.80 -23.58
N SER A 2 -14.06 29.12 -24.86
CA SER A 2 -13.10 28.36 -25.69
C SER A 2 -11.69 28.26 -25.12
N THR A 3 -11.10 29.37 -24.66
CA THR A 3 -9.71 29.39 -24.15
C THR A 3 -9.49 28.53 -22.90
N ALA A 4 -10.49 28.41 -22.03
CA ALA A 4 -10.40 27.57 -20.82
C ALA A 4 -10.39 26.08 -21.18
N ILE A 5 -11.26 25.65 -22.12
CA ILE A 5 -11.30 24.26 -22.59
C ILE A 5 -10.05 23.93 -23.41
N GLU A 6 -9.60 24.85 -24.27
CA GLU A 6 -8.34 24.72 -25.02
C GLU A 6 -7.17 24.50 -24.06
N SER A 7 -7.00 25.38 -23.07
CA SER A 7 -5.94 25.26 -22.06
C SER A 7 -6.05 23.97 -21.22
N GLY A 8 -7.26 23.57 -20.82
CA GLY A 8 -7.51 22.32 -20.11
C GLY A 8 -7.17 21.08 -20.93
N LEU A 9 -7.42 21.10 -22.23
CA LEU A 9 -7.05 20.03 -23.15
C LEU A 9 -5.53 19.94 -23.29
N TYR A 10 -4.83 21.07 -23.43
CA TYR A 10 -3.36 21.10 -23.44
C TYR A 10 -2.78 20.51 -22.15
N VAL A 11 -3.28 20.93 -20.99
CA VAL A 11 -2.83 20.41 -19.68
C VAL A 11 -3.11 18.90 -19.57
N PHE A 12 -4.31 18.45 -19.94
CA PHE A 12 -4.68 17.03 -19.89
C PHE A 12 -3.77 16.16 -20.75
N LEU A 13 -3.51 16.58 -22.00
CA LEU A 13 -2.66 15.83 -22.94
C LEU A 13 -1.21 15.77 -22.45
N LEU A 14 -0.64 16.92 -22.06
CA LEU A 14 0.74 16.99 -21.60
C LEU A 14 0.93 16.22 -20.28
N ALA A 15 0.02 16.37 -19.31
CA ALA A 15 0.06 15.63 -18.06
C ALA A 15 -0.06 14.11 -18.25
N SER A 16 -0.92 13.67 -19.18
CA SER A 16 -1.07 12.24 -19.50
C SER A 16 0.21 11.66 -20.09
N PHE A 17 0.86 12.38 -21.01
CA PHE A 17 2.14 11.96 -21.59
C PHE A 17 3.26 11.89 -20.54
N VAL A 18 3.34 12.90 -19.66
CA VAL A 18 4.30 12.91 -18.55
C VAL A 18 4.06 11.74 -17.60
N GLY A 19 2.81 11.49 -17.19
CA GLY A 19 2.47 10.38 -16.30
C GLY A 19 2.86 9.02 -16.88
N PHE A 20 2.64 8.83 -18.17
CA PHE A 20 3.04 7.62 -18.88
C PHE A 20 4.55 7.39 -18.91
N GLU A 21 5.32 8.42 -19.24
CA GLU A 21 6.78 8.34 -19.29
C GLU A 21 7.38 8.10 -17.89
N VAL A 22 6.79 8.70 -16.86
CA VAL A 22 7.20 8.49 -15.46
C VAL A 22 6.97 7.03 -15.04
N ILE A 23 5.79 6.46 -15.30
CA ILE A 23 5.46 5.08 -14.90
C ILE A 23 6.32 4.05 -15.64
N ARG A 24 6.69 4.31 -16.90
CA ARG A 24 7.55 3.41 -17.69
C ARG A 24 8.97 3.26 -17.16
N ARG A 25 9.47 4.25 -16.42
CA ARG A 25 10.86 4.29 -15.92
C ARG A 25 11.03 3.72 -14.51
N VAL A 26 9.98 3.16 -13.92
CA VAL A 26 10.01 2.67 -12.54
C VAL A 26 10.57 1.24 -12.47
N PRO A 27 11.52 0.94 -11.56
CA PRO A 27 12.05 -0.42 -11.38
C PRO A 27 10.98 -1.45 -11.01
N PRO A 28 11.11 -2.73 -11.40
CA PRO A 28 10.09 -3.75 -11.14
C PRO A 28 9.75 -3.99 -9.67
N LEU A 29 10.71 -3.73 -8.78
CA LEU A 29 10.57 -3.81 -7.32
C LEU A 29 9.46 -2.90 -6.78
N PHE A 30 9.14 -1.83 -7.52
CA PHE A 30 8.14 -0.85 -7.12
C PHE A 30 6.78 -1.07 -7.76
N HIS A 31 6.53 -2.10 -8.57
CA HIS A 31 5.19 -2.29 -9.18
C HIS A 31 4.08 -2.41 -8.12
N THR A 32 4.33 -3.15 -7.03
CA THR A 32 3.35 -3.31 -5.94
C THR A 32 3.20 -2.04 -5.09
N PRO A 33 4.29 -1.37 -4.65
CA PRO A 33 4.19 -0.03 -4.05
C PRO A 33 3.49 1.00 -4.95
N LEU A 34 3.77 0.98 -6.26
CA LEU A 34 3.20 1.90 -7.24
C LEU A 34 1.70 1.65 -7.44
N MET A 35 1.28 0.39 -7.45
CA MET A 35 -0.14 0.01 -7.49
C MET A 35 -0.91 0.55 -6.28
N SER A 36 -0.33 0.50 -5.09
CA SER A 36 -0.93 1.09 -3.89
C SER A 36 -0.91 2.62 -3.91
N LEU A 37 0.19 3.20 -4.40
CA LEU A 37 0.34 4.66 -4.50
C LEU A 37 -0.69 5.27 -5.44
N THR A 38 -0.93 4.68 -6.60
CA THR A 38 -1.95 5.17 -7.54
C THR A 38 -3.36 5.11 -6.93
N ASN A 39 -3.63 4.12 -6.08
CA ASN A 39 -4.88 4.06 -5.32
C ASN A 39 -4.97 5.21 -4.29
N ALA A 40 -3.87 5.62 -3.65
CA ALA A 40 -3.86 6.78 -2.76
C ALA A 40 -4.09 8.11 -3.51
N VAL A 41 -3.53 8.24 -4.73
CA VAL A 41 -3.67 9.44 -5.58
C VAL A 41 -5.10 9.63 -6.09
N ALA A 42 -5.87 8.55 -6.26
CA ALA A 42 -7.31 8.63 -6.57
C ALA A 42 -8.13 9.39 -5.49
N GLY A 43 -7.53 9.60 -4.31
CA GLY A 43 -8.03 10.46 -3.26
C GLY A 43 -8.21 11.94 -3.65
N ILE A 44 -7.76 12.38 -4.83
CA ILE A 44 -8.09 13.70 -5.39
C ILE A 44 -9.60 13.96 -5.48
N SER A 45 -10.40 12.90 -5.50
CA SER A 45 -11.86 12.96 -5.34
C SER A 45 -12.33 13.75 -4.10
N LEU A 46 -11.46 13.92 -3.08
CA LEU A 46 -11.75 14.66 -1.85
C LEU A 46 -12.02 16.13 -2.13
N VAL A 47 -11.32 16.70 -3.11
CA VAL A 47 -11.51 18.08 -3.54
C VAL A 47 -12.91 18.24 -4.14
N GLY A 48 -13.32 17.32 -5.01
CA GLY A 48 -14.64 17.34 -5.63
C GLY A 48 -15.77 17.13 -4.62
N SER A 49 -15.60 16.18 -3.68
CA SER A 49 -16.62 15.90 -2.67
C SER A 49 -16.78 17.05 -1.67
N LEU A 50 -15.70 17.75 -1.32
CA LEU A 50 -15.77 18.93 -0.46
C LEU A 50 -16.51 20.09 -1.13
N VAL A 51 -16.26 20.31 -2.43
CA VAL A 51 -17.00 21.32 -3.21
C VAL A 51 -18.49 21.01 -3.23
N ILE A 52 -18.87 19.74 -3.43
CA ILE A 52 -20.28 19.31 -3.45
C ILE A 52 -20.90 19.43 -2.05
N ALA A 53 -20.20 18.98 -1.01
CA ALA A 53 -20.70 19.04 0.36
C ALA A 53 -20.88 20.49 0.85
N GLY A 54 -20.03 21.41 0.40
CA GLY A 54 -20.11 22.84 0.69
C GLY A 54 -21.01 23.63 -0.28
N SER A 55 -21.52 22.99 -1.33
CA SER A 55 -22.46 23.62 -2.26
C SER A 55 -23.88 23.55 -1.71
N ASP A 56 -24.51 24.71 -1.50
CA ASP A 56 -25.85 24.83 -0.91
C ASP A 56 -26.95 24.48 -1.93
N HIS A 57 -26.90 23.24 -2.43
CA HIS A 57 -27.80 22.71 -3.48
C HIS A 57 -28.95 21.89 -2.89
N GLY A 58 -29.17 22.00 -1.58
CA GLY A 58 -30.24 21.33 -0.84
C GLY A 58 -29.83 20.02 -0.14
N VAL A 59 -30.75 19.49 0.66
CA VAL A 59 -30.51 18.41 1.63
C VAL A 59 -29.94 17.13 1.00
N VAL A 60 -30.42 16.76 -0.19
CA VAL A 60 -29.95 15.56 -0.90
C VAL A 60 -28.49 15.72 -1.36
N SER A 61 -28.12 16.90 -1.85
CA SER A 61 -26.74 17.18 -2.29
C SER A 61 -25.78 17.17 -1.11
N THR A 62 -26.18 17.75 0.03
CA THR A 62 -25.38 17.72 1.27
C THR A 62 -25.21 16.28 1.79
N LEU A 63 -26.25 15.45 1.74
CA LEU A 63 -26.15 14.05 2.17
C LEU A 63 -25.22 13.24 1.26
N LEU A 64 -25.34 13.39 -0.06
CA LEU A 64 -24.43 12.73 -1.00
C LEU A 64 -23.00 13.26 -0.90
N GLY A 65 -22.84 14.57 -0.67
CA GLY A 65 -21.56 15.22 -0.42
C GLY A 65 -20.87 14.68 0.82
N THR A 66 -21.58 14.53 1.94
CA THR A 66 -21.01 13.98 3.18
C THR A 66 -20.60 12.51 3.02
N ILE A 67 -21.37 11.70 2.31
CA ILE A 67 -20.98 10.32 1.95
C ILE A 67 -19.75 10.34 1.04
N ALA A 68 -19.70 11.21 0.03
CA ALA A 68 -18.57 11.33 -0.89
C ALA A 68 -17.29 11.79 -0.18
N VAL A 69 -17.37 12.71 0.79
CA VAL A 69 -16.24 13.14 1.61
C VAL A 69 -15.74 11.98 2.46
N THR A 70 -16.63 11.23 3.09
CA THR A 70 -16.27 10.07 3.91
C THR A 70 -15.58 9.00 3.06
N ALA A 71 -16.17 8.63 1.91
CA ALA A 71 -15.61 7.65 1.00
C ALA A 71 -14.23 8.07 0.45
N SER A 72 -14.09 9.34 0.07
CA SER A 72 -12.82 9.86 -0.43
C SER A 72 -11.74 9.91 0.67
N THR A 73 -12.12 10.26 1.90
CA THR A 73 -11.21 10.24 3.05
C THR A 73 -10.67 8.83 3.30
N ILE A 74 -11.51 7.80 3.22
CA ILE A 74 -11.08 6.40 3.36
C ILE A 74 -10.07 6.02 2.26
N ASN A 75 -10.29 6.46 1.02
CA ASN A 75 -9.37 6.19 -0.09
C ASN A 75 -7.99 6.85 0.12
N VAL A 76 -7.97 8.12 0.54
CA VAL A 76 -6.74 8.85 0.89
C VAL A 76 -6.02 8.15 2.05
N VAL A 77 -6.67 7.99 3.20
CA VAL A 77 -6.04 7.47 4.42
C VAL A 77 -5.61 6.03 4.23
N GLY A 78 -6.47 5.17 3.68
CA GLY A 78 -6.17 3.77 3.43
C GLY A 78 -5.03 3.61 2.41
N GLY A 79 -5.07 4.37 1.32
CA GLY A 79 -4.02 4.34 0.30
C GLY A 79 -2.65 4.74 0.85
N PHE A 80 -2.57 5.82 1.63
CA PHE A 80 -1.30 6.27 2.22
C PHE A 80 -0.77 5.32 3.29
N LEU A 81 -1.64 4.75 4.13
CA LEU A 81 -1.22 3.79 5.18
C LEU A 81 -0.63 2.51 4.59
N ILE A 82 -1.27 1.94 3.56
CA ILE A 82 -0.78 0.73 2.89
C ILE A 82 0.55 1.03 2.19
N THR A 83 0.63 2.17 1.49
CA THR A 83 1.85 2.59 0.79
C THR A 83 3.01 2.81 1.76
N ASP A 84 2.80 3.46 2.90
CA ASP A 84 3.83 3.64 3.94
C ASP A 84 4.33 2.28 4.48
N ARG A 85 3.43 1.33 4.74
CA ARG A 85 3.80 -0.03 5.16
C ARG A 85 4.62 -0.75 4.09
N MET A 86 4.31 -0.55 2.82
CA MET A 86 5.08 -1.11 1.70
C MET A 86 6.47 -0.48 1.59
N LEU A 87 6.58 0.85 1.75
CA LEU A 87 7.84 1.57 1.62
C LEU A 87 8.79 1.36 2.81
N LYS A 88 8.25 1.09 4.00
CA LYS A 88 9.06 0.72 5.18
C LYS A 88 9.95 -0.51 4.96
N MET A 89 9.60 -1.38 4.02
CA MET A 89 10.40 -2.56 3.67
C MET A 89 11.67 -2.25 2.86
N PHE A 90 11.78 -1.03 2.30
CA PHE A 90 12.99 -0.57 1.58
C PHE A 90 13.97 0.18 2.48
N ARG A 91 13.68 0.35 3.77
CA ARG A 91 14.61 0.99 4.71
C ARG A 91 15.79 0.05 4.99
N PRO A 92 17.04 0.51 4.80
CA PRO A 92 18.22 -0.23 5.23
C PRO A 92 18.13 -0.57 6.72
N ARG A 93 18.61 -1.75 7.09
CA ARG A 93 18.46 -2.34 8.44
C ARG A 93 19.30 -1.66 9.53
N ASP A 94 19.78 -0.44 9.31
CA ASP A 94 20.78 0.21 10.17
C ASP A 94 20.16 1.03 11.31
N ALA A 95 18.84 1.20 11.33
CA ALA A 95 18.10 1.88 12.40
C ALA A 95 17.32 0.94 13.33
N ALA A 96 17.48 -0.39 13.20
CA ALA A 96 16.94 -1.37 14.14
C ALA A 96 18.03 -1.76 15.16
N GLY A 97 18.33 -0.82 16.06
CA GLY A 97 19.22 -1.05 17.18
C GLY A 97 18.72 -2.19 18.08
N LYS A 98 19.67 -3.07 18.43
CA LYS A 98 19.69 -4.00 19.57
C LYS A 98 18.72 -5.19 19.51
N GLY A 99 19.25 -6.32 19.03
CA GLY A 99 18.62 -7.63 19.18
C GLY A 99 19.23 -8.79 18.39
N ALA A 100 20.28 -8.56 17.57
CA ALA A 100 21.02 -9.67 16.98
C ALA A 100 22.04 -10.19 18.01
N PRO A 101 21.99 -11.47 18.42
CA PRO A 101 23.02 -12.03 19.28
C PRO A 101 24.35 -12.03 18.51
N THR A 102 25.25 -11.16 18.95
CA THR A 102 26.65 -11.14 18.56
C THR A 102 27.33 -12.42 19.02
N GLY A 103 27.93 -13.15 18.07
CA GLY A 103 29.18 -13.88 18.25
C GLY A 103 29.29 -14.78 19.49
N GLY A 104 28.62 -15.92 19.44
CA GLY A 104 29.03 -17.15 20.11
C GLY A 104 28.58 -18.29 19.21
N ALA A 105 29.36 -19.37 19.09
CA ALA A 105 29.10 -20.50 18.18
C ALA A 105 27.65 -20.99 18.28
N GLY A 106 26.77 -20.38 17.48
CA GLY A 106 25.39 -20.77 17.33
C GLY A 106 25.33 -22.00 16.43
N PRO A 107 24.29 -22.84 16.58
CA PRO A 107 24.09 -23.98 15.70
C PRO A 107 24.31 -23.54 14.25
N SER A 108 25.13 -24.31 13.51
CA SER A 108 25.35 -24.09 12.08
C SER A 108 23.99 -23.90 11.39
N ALA A 109 23.92 -23.17 10.28
CA ALA A 109 22.67 -23.07 9.52
C ALA A 109 22.07 -24.46 9.21
N ALA A 110 22.92 -25.48 9.09
CA ALA A 110 22.54 -26.88 8.98
C ALA A 110 21.85 -27.43 10.25
N ASP A 111 22.28 -27.05 11.44
CA ASP A 111 21.71 -27.47 12.73
C ASP A 111 20.32 -26.84 12.98
N TRP A 112 20.10 -25.60 12.54
CA TRP A 112 18.78 -24.95 12.61
C TRP A 112 17.76 -25.62 11.67
N LEU A 113 18.19 -25.96 10.46
CA LEU A 113 17.39 -26.73 9.50
C LEU A 113 17.04 -28.10 10.05
N ARG A 114 18.00 -28.82 10.64
CA ARG A 114 17.76 -30.11 11.28
C ARG A 114 16.80 -30.01 12.46
N ALA A 115 16.93 -28.99 13.31
CA ALA A 115 16.01 -28.78 14.44
C ALA A 115 14.58 -28.46 13.98
N ARG A 116 14.43 -27.68 12.91
CA ARG A 116 13.12 -27.29 12.34
C ARG A 116 12.38 -28.48 11.71
N PHE A 117 13.13 -29.44 11.15
CA PHE A 117 12.57 -30.60 10.44
C PHE A 117 12.77 -31.93 11.19
N ARG A 118 13.24 -31.89 12.44
CA ARG A 118 13.22 -33.05 13.33
C ARG A 118 11.77 -33.33 13.70
N LYS A 119 11.10 -34.13 12.88
CA LYS A 119 9.80 -34.70 13.17
C LYS A 119 10.03 -35.76 14.25
N ASP A 120 9.65 -35.47 15.49
CA ASP A 120 9.84 -36.41 16.60
C ASP A 120 9.08 -37.72 16.28
N PRO A 121 9.79 -38.85 16.02
CA PRO A 121 9.16 -40.08 15.60
C PRO A 121 8.39 -40.77 16.74
N ALA A 122 8.59 -40.34 17.99
CA ALA A 122 7.93 -40.91 19.16
C ALA A 122 6.46 -40.48 19.33
N ALA A 123 6.02 -39.40 18.69
CA ALA A 123 4.64 -38.91 18.80
C ALA A 123 3.66 -39.59 17.82
N ALA A 124 4.17 -40.35 16.84
CA ALA A 124 3.35 -41.01 15.82
C ALA A 124 2.88 -42.41 16.24
N THR A 125 3.57 -43.08 17.17
CA THR A 125 3.35 -44.51 17.45
C THR A 125 2.29 -44.79 18.52
N THR A 126 1.81 -43.77 19.26
CA THR A 126 0.81 -43.97 20.33
C THR A 126 -0.64 -43.82 19.86
N GLN A 127 -0.89 -43.28 18.65
CA GLN A 127 -2.26 -43.13 18.15
C GLN A 127 -2.78 -44.30 17.30
N GLU A 128 -1.92 -45.25 16.91
CA GLU A 128 -2.34 -46.38 16.07
C GLU A 128 -2.74 -47.64 16.87
N THR A 129 -2.45 -47.69 18.18
CA THR A 129 -2.79 -48.83 19.05
C THR A 129 -4.07 -48.64 19.87
N ALA A 130 -4.81 -47.55 19.66
CA ALA A 130 -6.04 -47.22 20.39
C ALA A 130 -7.28 -47.08 19.47
N ARG A 131 -7.27 -47.77 18.32
CA ARG A 131 -8.45 -47.97 17.47
C ARG A 131 -8.65 -49.44 17.14
#